data_AF-A0A2M7NL32-F1
#
_entry.id   AF-A0A2M7NL32-F1
#
_cell.length_a   1.000
_cell.length_b   1.000
_cell.length_c   1.000
_cell.angle_alpha   90.00
_cell.angle_beta   90.00
_cell.angle_gamma   90.00
#
_symmetry.space_group_name_H-M   'P 1'
#
loop_
_entity.id
_entity.type
_entity.pdbx_description
1 polymer ?
#
loop_
_entity_poly.entity_id
_entity_poly.type
_entity_poly.pdbx_seq_one_letter_code
_entity_poly.pdbx_strand_id
1 'polypeptide(L)'
;MQSNFLCSKIKKKSYSTYLKIKLALFFSFYLFTTFMVVPLAAEKYSNRVALPIFAENNIQPTTIWTCILNRHYVKPELKESLFRIGKDFEKKYLNSKVSYLDANFPFSLAINNKGFPLLPHLSHNDGKKIDLSFFYLDKETQEPTNEKPSFSGYGIYEEPKKGEFNQPEACLKQSWYYEIGKYAKAYSNEEDYSFDKKRTNYLMILIIKEQSIRSFF
;
A
#
# COMPACT_ATOMS: atom_id res chain seq x y z
N MET A 1 -4.62 -46.14 32.42
CA MET A 1 -4.60 -44.70 32.04
C MET A 1 -3.68 -44.33 30.86
N GLN A 2 -2.66 -45.13 30.49
CA GLN A 2 -1.75 -44.78 29.37
C GLN A 2 -2.35 -44.92 27.95
N SER A 3 -3.25 -45.89 27.70
CA SER A 3 -3.83 -46.15 26.37
C SER A 3 -4.69 -44.98 25.83
N ASN A 4 -5.49 -44.33 26.67
CA ASN A 4 -6.29 -43.15 26.30
C ASN A 4 -5.42 -41.92 25.97
N PHE A 5 -4.22 -41.84 26.53
CA PHE A 5 -3.29 -40.73 26.28
C PHE A 5 -2.57 -40.85 24.93
N LEU A 6 -2.21 -42.07 24.53
CA LEU A 6 -1.64 -42.35 23.20
C LEU A 6 -2.66 -42.14 22.08
N CYS A 7 -3.89 -42.62 22.26
CA CYS A 7 -4.95 -42.51 21.24
C CYS A 7 -5.37 -41.04 21.01
N SER A 8 -5.43 -40.22 22.08
CA SER A 8 -5.68 -38.78 21.96
C SER A 8 -4.51 -38.01 21.31
N LYS A 9 -3.25 -38.38 21.57
CA LYS A 9 -2.07 -37.82 20.88
C LYS A 9 -2.06 -38.16 19.39
N ILE A 10 -2.39 -39.39 19.01
CA ILE A 10 -2.43 -39.82 17.60
C ILE A 10 -3.57 -39.11 16.84
N LYS A 11 -4.77 -39.01 17.43
CA LYS A 11 -5.90 -38.26 16.85
C LYS A 11 -5.61 -36.76 16.73
N LYS A 12 -4.97 -36.14 17.74
CA LYS A 12 -4.52 -34.73 17.66
C LYS A 12 -3.44 -34.50 16.60
N LYS A 13 -2.49 -35.42 16.44
CA LYS A 13 -1.44 -35.34 15.41
C LYS A 13 -2.03 -35.48 13.99
N SER A 14 -2.97 -36.40 13.80
CA SER A 14 -3.72 -36.55 12.54
C SER A 14 -4.56 -35.31 12.20
N TYR A 15 -5.28 -34.75 13.17
CA TYR A 15 -6.06 -33.52 12.99
C TYR A 15 -5.17 -32.29 12.70
N SER A 16 -4.03 -32.17 13.38
CA SER A 16 -3.07 -31.09 13.12
C SER A 16 -2.48 -31.18 11.71
N THR A 17 -2.08 -32.37 11.26
CA THR A 17 -1.57 -32.57 9.89
C THR A 17 -2.65 -32.25 8.85
N TYR A 18 -3.88 -32.70 9.07
CA TYR A 18 -5.02 -32.38 8.22
C TYR A 18 -5.30 -30.88 8.12
N LEU A 19 -5.28 -30.17 9.25
CA LEU A 19 -5.47 -28.72 9.28
C LEU A 19 -4.35 -27.99 8.53
N LYS A 20 -3.09 -28.42 8.69
CA LYS A 20 -1.95 -27.86 7.94
C LYS A 20 -2.11 -28.02 6.44
N ILE A 21 -2.52 -29.20 5.97
CA ILE A 21 -2.77 -29.46 4.54
C ILE A 21 -3.90 -28.55 4.03
N LYS A 22 -5.00 -28.42 4.78
CA LYS A 22 -6.12 -27.53 4.40
C LYS A 22 -5.69 -26.07 4.29
N LEU A 23 -4.94 -25.57 5.27
CA LEU A 23 -4.42 -24.20 5.25
C LEU A 23 -3.46 -24.01 4.09
N ALA A 24 -2.54 -24.95 3.84
CA ALA A 24 -1.63 -24.90 2.71
C ALA A 24 -2.38 -24.84 1.37
N LEU A 25 -3.39 -25.71 1.17
CA LEU A 25 -4.22 -25.68 -0.03
C LEU A 25 -4.98 -24.36 -0.18
N PHE A 26 -5.54 -23.84 0.91
CA PHE A 26 -6.25 -22.56 0.90
C PHE A 26 -5.32 -21.41 0.50
N PHE A 27 -4.16 -21.27 1.16
CA PHE A 27 -3.21 -20.19 0.86
C PHE A 27 -2.63 -20.32 -0.55
N SER A 28 -2.27 -21.53 -0.99
CA SER A 28 -1.82 -21.76 -2.36
C SER A 28 -2.87 -21.37 -3.39
N PHE A 29 -4.13 -21.78 -3.19
CA PHE A 29 -5.22 -21.42 -4.08
C PHE A 29 -5.52 -19.91 -4.06
N TYR A 30 -5.47 -19.28 -2.87
CA TYR A 30 -5.66 -17.85 -2.71
C TYR A 30 -4.57 -17.04 -3.44
N LEU A 31 -3.29 -17.38 -3.25
CA LEU A 31 -2.18 -16.70 -3.91
C LEU A 31 -2.20 -16.93 -5.41
N PHE A 32 -2.46 -18.17 -5.86
CA PHE A 32 -2.64 -18.46 -7.28
C PHE A 32 -3.76 -17.60 -7.90
N THR A 33 -4.92 -17.56 -7.25
CA THR A 33 -6.05 -16.76 -7.72
C THR A 33 -5.70 -15.27 -7.72
N THR A 34 -5.10 -14.76 -6.65
CA THR A 34 -4.69 -13.36 -6.48
C THR A 34 -3.71 -12.88 -7.54
N PHE A 35 -2.73 -13.70 -7.93
CA PHE A 35 -1.68 -13.26 -8.85
C PHE A 35 -1.88 -13.72 -10.31
N MET A 36 -2.69 -14.74 -10.57
CA MET A 36 -2.90 -15.27 -11.92
C MET A 36 -4.30 -14.97 -12.47
N VAL A 37 -5.34 -15.10 -11.64
CA VAL A 37 -6.73 -15.01 -12.11
C VAL A 37 -7.28 -13.59 -11.95
N VAL A 38 -7.10 -12.99 -10.78
CA VAL A 38 -7.66 -11.67 -10.46
C VAL A 38 -7.15 -10.56 -11.38
N PRO A 39 -5.86 -10.44 -11.74
CA PRO A 39 -5.39 -9.37 -12.61
C PRO A 39 -6.05 -9.42 -14.00
N LEU A 40 -6.13 -10.60 -14.60
CA LEU A 40 -6.75 -10.80 -15.91
C LEU A 40 -8.26 -10.48 -15.88
N ALA A 41 -8.94 -10.90 -14.81
CA ALA A 41 -10.36 -10.62 -14.62
C ALA A 41 -10.60 -9.12 -14.35
N ALA A 42 -9.76 -8.46 -13.54
CA ALA A 42 -9.89 -7.06 -13.20
C ALA A 42 -9.77 -6.16 -14.45
N GLU A 43 -8.81 -6.48 -15.31
CA GLU A 43 -8.61 -5.77 -16.57
C GLU A 43 -9.84 -5.92 -17.46
N LYS A 44 -10.29 -7.17 -17.68
CA LYS A 44 -11.42 -7.48 -18.56
C LYS A 44 -12.76 -6.92 -18.09
N TYR A 45 -13.07 -7.04 -16.79
CA TYR A 45 -14.41 -6.76 -16.27
C TYR A 45 -14.55 -5.44 -15.53
N SER A 46 -13.45 -4.80 -15.13
CA SER A 46 -13.47 -3.54 -14.38
C SER A 46 -12.60 -2.44 -14.98
N ASN A 47 -11.89 -2.74 -16.08
CA ASN A 47 -10.88 -1.86 -16.66
C ASN A 47 -9.94 -1.34 -15.56
N ARG A 48 -9.38 -2.27 -14.79
CA ARG A 48 -8.44 -2.02 -13.71
C ARG A 48 -7.22 -2.91 -13.90
N VAL A 49 -6.04 -2.34 -13.74
CA VAL A 49 -4.77 -3.05 -13.90
C VAL A 49 -4.02 -3.07 -12.58
N ALA A 50 -3.32 -4.16 -12.32
CA ALA A 50 -2.44 -4.29 -11.17
C ALA A 50 -1.19 -3.41 -11.35
N LEU A 51 -0.80 -2.74 -10.28
CA LEU A 51 0.52 -2.14 -10.16
C LEU A 51 1.61 -3.21 -9.95
N PRO A 52 2.88 -2.87 -10.19
CA PRO A 52 3.98 -3.82 -10.07
C PRO A 52 4.16 -4.31 -8.64
N ILE A 53 4.31 -5.63 -8.46
CA ILE A 53 4.57 -6.25 -7.14
C ILE A 53 6.05 -6.11 -6.73
N PHE A 54 6.92 -5.97 -7.74
CA PHE A 54 8.34 -5.64 -7.60
C PHE A 54 8.61 -4.32 -8.32
N ALA A 55 9.78 -3.72 -8.08
CA ALA A 55 10.15 -2.48 -8.74
C ALA A 55 10.10 -2.59 -10.27
N GLU A 56 9.26 -1.78 -10.91
CA GLU A 56 9.14 -1.67 -12.36
C GLU A 56 8.94 -0.19 -12.72
N ASN A 57 9.69 0.33 -13.69
CA ASN A 57 9.63 1.75 -14.08
C ASN A 57 9.78 2.72 -12.89
N ASN A 58 10.64 2.34 -11.94
CA ASN A 58 10.90 3.08 -10.70
C ASN A 58 9.72 3.17 -9.70
N ILE A 59 8.67 2.37 -9.92
CA ILE A 59 7.50 2.26 -9.03
C ILE A 59 7.54 0.92 -8.29
N GLN A 60 7.27 0.92 -6.99
CA GLN A 60 7.23 -0.30 -6.16
C GLN A 60 6.18 -0.18 -5.04
N PRO A 61 5.69 -1.29 -4.47
CA PRO A 61 4.86 -1.22 -3.27
C PRO A 61 5.71 -0.87 -2.04
N THR A 62 5.16 -0.11 -1.10
CA THR A 62 5.75 0.02 0.24
C THR A 62 5.73 -1.31 0.98
N THR A 63 4.69 -2.12 0.79
CA THR A 63 4.55 -3.43 1.42
C THR A 63 3.90 -4.44 0.50
N ILE A 64 4.39 -5.68 0.55
CA ILE A 64 3.82 -6.80 -0.20
C ILE A 64 2.37 -7.10 0.20
N TRP A 65 1.95 -6.70 1.41
CA TRP A 65 0.58 -6.92 1.88
C TRP A 65 -0.46 -6.15 1.07
N THR A 66 -0.15 -4.95 0.58
CA THR A 66 -1.02 -4.22 -0.35
C THR A 66 -1.26 -5.05 -1.63
N CYS A 67 -0.27 -5.85 -2.03
CA CYS A 67 -0.39 -6.74 -3.17
C CYS A 67 -1.22 -8.00 -2.86
N ILE A 68 -0.85 -8.72 -1.79
CA ILE A 68 -1.55 -9.93 -1.34
C ILE A 68 -3.03 -9.66 -1.05
N LEU A 69 -3.34 -8.50 -0.44
CA LEU A 69 -4.70 -8.09 -0.12
C LEU A 69 -5.46 -7.46 -1.31
N ASN A 70 -4.88 -7.48 -2.52
CA ASN A 70 -5.48 -6.96 -3.74
C ASN A 70 -5.86 -5.47 -3.64
N ARG A 71 -5.03 -4.62 -3.01
CA ARG A 71 -5.27 -3.18 -2.82
C ARG A 71 -4.48 -2.28 -3.78
N HIS A 72 -3.88 -2.84 -4.82
CA HIS A 72 -2.91 -2.19 -5.71
C HIS A 72 -3.42 -2.04 -7.16
N TYR A 73 -4.73 -1.91 -7.35
CA TYR A 73 -5.34 -1.80 -8.67
C TYR A 73 -5.70 -0.37 -9.02
N VAL A 74 -5.40 0.06 -10.24
CA VAL A 74 -5.68 1.42 -10.75
C VAL A 74 -6.26 1.38 -12.15
N LYS A 75 -6.75 2.51 -12.64
CA LYS A 75 -7.04 2.71 -14.06
C LYS A 75 -5.74 2.68 -14.89
N PRO A 76 -5.77 2.12 -16.12
CA PRO A 76 -4.58 2.05 -16.97
C PRO A 76 -3.89 3.41 -17.14
N GLU A 77 -4.66 4.49 -17.30
CA GLU A 77 -4.12 5.83 -17.49
C GLU A 77 -3.31 6.31 -16.28
N LEU A 78 -3.75 5.97 -15.06
CA LEU A 78 -3.04 6.30 -13.83
C LEU A 78 -1.74 5.49 -13.70
N LYS A 79 -1.75 4.20 -14.06
CA LYS A 79 -0.52 3.37 -14.11
C LYS A 79 0.52 3.97 -15.04
N GLU A 80 0.12 4.34 -16.26
CA GLU A 80 1.03 4.96 -17.24
C GLU A 80 1.59 6.30 -16.75
N SER A 81 0.76 7.09 -16.07
CA SER A 81 1.17 8.36 -15.47
C SER A 81 2.20 8.14 -14.36
N LEU A 82 1.98 7.15 -13.49
CA LEU A 82 2.95 6.76 -12.46
C LEU A 82 4.26 6.27 -13.08
N PHE A 83 4.22 5.50 -14.16
CA PHE A 83 5.43 5.03 -14.84
C PHE A 83 6.23 6.18 -15.48
N ARG A 84 5.57 7.19 -16.03
CA ARG A 84 6.25 8.41 -16.51
C ARG A 84 6.90 9.17 -15.36
N ILE A 85 6.15 9.41 -14.28
CA ILE A 85 6.66 10.08 -13.07
C ILE A 85 7.84 9.31 -12.49
N GLY A 86 7.75 7.99 -12.37
CA GLY A 86 8.81 7.12 -11.87
C GLY A 86 10.09 7.24 -12.69
N LYS A 87 9.99 7.14 -14.03
CA LYS A 87 11.12 7.31 -14.95
C LYS A 87 11.76 8.69 -14.85
N ASP A 88 10.95 9.75 -14.80
CA ASP A 88 11.45 11.13 -14.67
C ASP A 88 12.05 11.43 -13.30
N PHE A 89 11.58 10.72 -12.27
CA PHE A 89 12.17 10.77 -10.94
C PHE A 89 13.57 10.14 -10.94
N GLU A 90 13.71 8.94 -11.50
CA GLU A 90 14.95 8.18 -11.56
C GLU A 90 16.07 8.92 -12.30
N LYS A 91 15.73 9.70 -13.35
CA LYS A 91 16.70 10.55 -14.09
C LYS A 91 17.46 11.52 -13.18
N LYS A 92 16.85 11.99 -12.08
CA LYS A 92 17.47 12.94 -11.15
C LYS A 92 18.00 12.27 -9.89
N TYR A 93 17.30 11.25 -9.40
CA TYR A 93 17.66 10.51 -8.18
C TYR A 93 17.82 9.03 -8.51
N LEU A 94 19.02 8.69 -8.99
CA LEU A 94 19.39 7.32 -9.29
C LEU A 94 19.19 6.43 -8.06
N ASN A 95 18.76 5.19 -8.29
CA ASN A 95 18.53 4.17 -7.27
C ASN A 95 17.43 4.49 -6.23
N SER A 96 16.78 5.67 -6.29
CA SER A 96 15.63 5.99 -5.43
C SER A 96 14.32 5.58 -6.10
N LYS A 97 13.51 4.77 -5.41
CA LYS A 97 12.24 4.24 -5.90
C LYS A 97 11.05 5.02 -5.35
N VAL A 98 10.06 5.30 -6.20
CA VAL A 98 8.78 5.86 -5.77
C VAL A 98 7.92 4.71 -5.24
N SER A 99 7.64 4.74 -3.93
CA SER A 99 6.82 3.71 -3.30
C SER A 99 5.34 4.10 -3.25
N TYR A 100 4.46 3.18 -3.65
CA TYR A 100 3.01 3.35 -3.53
C TYR A 100 2.46 2.61 -2.30
N LEU A 101 1.33 3.10 -1.78
CA LEU A 101 0.54 2.48 -0.71
C LEU A 101 -0.83 2.03 -1.25
N ASP A 102 -1.92 2.25 -0.53
CA ASP A 102 -3.23 1.80 -0.98
C ASP A 102 -3.67 2.53 -2.28
N ALA A 103 -4.21 1.77 -3.23
CA ALA A 103 -4.74 2.28 -4.50
C ALA A 103 -6.22 1.92 -4.66
N ASN A 104 -6.56 0.67 -4.97
CA ASN A 104 -7.94 0.21 -5.07
C ASN A 104 -8.02 -1.33 -5.08
N PHE A 105 -9.24 -1.83 -4.93
CA PHE A 105 -9.58 -3.23 -5.19
C PHE A 105 -9.65 -3.55 -6.70
N PRO A 106 -9.51 -4.82 -7.10
CA PRO A 106 -9.54 -5.26 -8.50
C PRO A 106 -10.89 -5.08 -9.18
N PHE A 107 -11.99 -5.15 -8.43
CA PHE A 107 -13.34 -5.15 -8.99
C PHE A 107 -14.18 -4.02 -8.39
N SER A 108 -14.95 -3.34 -9.23
CA SER A 108 -16.05 -2.50 -8.75
C SER A 108 -17.28 -3.38 -8.50
N LEU A 109 -17.74 -3.49 -7.25
CA LEU A 109 -19.13 -3.88 -7.03
C LEU A 109 -19.99 -2.74 -7.60
N ALA A 110 -20.59 -2.98 -8.76
CA ALA A 110 -21.41 -2.01 -9.49
C ALA A 110 -22.78 -1.81 -8.81
N ILE A 111 -22.79 -1.49 -7.51
CA ILE A 111 -23.98 -0.95 -6.87
C ILE A 111 -23.90 0.57 -7.04
N ASN A 112 -24.66 1.09 -8.00
CA ASN A 112 -24.81 2.52 -8.28
C ASN A 112 -23.52 3.27 -8.71
N ASN A 113 -22.59 2.63 -9.43
CA ASN A 113 -21.35 3.25 -9.93
C ASN A 113 -20.41 3.85 -8.84
N LYS A 114 -20.58 3.48 -7.56
CA LYS A 114 -19.80 4.04 -6.45
C LYS A 114 -18.57 3.22 -6.06
N GLY A 115 -18.34 2.07 -6.67
CA GLY A 115 -17.22 1.18 -6.32
C GLY A 115 -17.26 0.67 -4.88
N PHE A 116 -16.27 -0.12 -4.47
CA PHE A 116 -16.15 -0.58 -3.08
C PHE A 116 -15.21 0.37 -2.32
N PRO A 117 -15.66 0.99 -1.20
CA PRO A 117 -14.80 1.89 -0.44
C PRO A 117 -13.66 1.09 0.19
N LEU A 118 -12.43 1.55 -0.01
CA LEU A 118 -11.28 1.00 0.67
C LEU A 118 -11.28 1.55 2.09
N LEU A 119 -11.53 0.74 3.12
CA LEU A 119 -11.33 1.21 4.49
C LEU A 119 -9.81 1.21 4.81
N PRO A 120 -9.25 2.31 5.36
CA PRO A 120 -9.90 3.58 5.70
C PRO A 120 -9.93 4.65 4.58
N HIS A 121 -9.27 4.44 3.44
CA HIS A 121 -9.23 5.35 2.30
C HIS A 121 -10.54 5.41 1.48
N LEU A 122 -11.63 5.93 2.05
CA LEU A 122 -12.98 5.86 1.46
C LEU A 122 -13.09 6.45 0.03
N SER A 123 -12.22 7.39 -0.33
CA SER A 123 -12.18 8.01 -1.66
C SER A 123 -11.58 7.07 -2.73
N HIS A 124 -10.91 5.99 -2.34
CA HIS A 124 -10.27 5.00 -3.21
C HIS A 124 -11.30 3.96 -3.68
N ASN A 125 -12.30 4.39 -4.44
CA ASN A 125 -13.41 3.53 -4.86
C ASN A 125 -13.48 3.29 -6.39
N ASP A 126 -12.85 4.15 -7.20
CA ASP A 126 -13.01 4.18 -8.66
C ASP A 126 -11.75 3.77 -9.45
N GLY A 127 -10.63 3.51 -8.77
CA GLY A 127 -9.33 3.18 -9.37
C GLY A 127 -8.55 4.41 -9.88
N LYS A 128 -9.00 5.63 -9.57
CA LYS A 128 -8.37 6.88 -10.04
C LYS A 128 -7.50 7.57 -8.98
N LYS A 129 -7.27 6.91 -7.84
CA LYS A 129 -6.50 7.44 -6.72
C LYS A 129 -5.49 6.40 -6.26
N ILE A 130 -4.41 6.91 -5.71
CA ILE A 130 -3.30 6.14 -5.17
C ILE A 130 -2.59 6.99 -4.13
N ASP A 131 -2.20 6.36 -3.04
CA ASP A 131 -1.34 6.99 -2.05
C ASP A 131 0.13 6.70 -2.39
N LEU A 132 0.97 7.72 -2.27
CA LEU A 132 2.41 7.62 -2.48
C LEU A 132 3.14 7.95 -1.19
N SER A 133 4.24 7.26 -0.95
CA SER A 133 5.04 7.46 0.26
C SER A 133 6.02 8.60 0.07
N PHE A 134 6.29 9.32 1.16
CA PHE A 134 7.37 10.30 1.20
C PHE A 134 8.74 9.61 1.09
N PHE A 135 9.74 10.43 0.77
CA PHE A 135 11.14 10.02 0.82
C PHE A 135 11.73 10.32 2.18
N TYR A 136 12.62 9.43 2.61
CA TYR A 136 13.30 9.52 3.89
C TYR A 136 14.80 9.33 3.70
N LEU A 137 15.57 9.96 4.57
CA LEU A 137 16.98 9.68 4.78
C LEU A 137 17.11 8.73 5.95
N ASP A 138 18.12 7.86 5.88
CA ASP A 138 18.61 7.18 7.08
C ASP A 138 19.22 8.22 8.01
N LYS A 139 18.81 8.22 9.28
CA LYS A 139 19.17 9.31 10.21
C LYS A 139 20.61 9.23 10.69
N GLU A 140 21.21 8.04 10.72
CA GLU A 140 22.61 7.87 11.14
C GLU A 140 23.57 8.32 10.04
N THR A 141 23.35 7.83 8.82
CA THR A 141 24.22 8.06 7.66
C THR A 141 23.88 9.37 6.92
N GLN A 142 22.67 9.89 7.10
CA GLN A 142 22.09 10.98 6.32
C GLN A 142 21.96 10.66 4.81
N GLU A 143 22.00 9.39 4.43
CA GLU A 143 21.92 8.95 3.04
C GLU A 143 20.48 8.63 2.60
N PRO A 144 20.15 8.81 1.31
CA PRO A 144 18.90 8.37 0.71
C PRO A 144 18.58 6.89 0.95
N THR A 145 17.41 6.59 1.52
CA THR A 145 16.91 5.21 1.66
C THR A 145 15.61 4.98 0.87
N ASN A 146 15.40 3.73 0.46
CA ASN A 146 14.14 3.24 -0.11
C ASN A 146 13.23 2.61 0.96
N GLU A 147 13.75 2.35 2.16
CA GLU A 147 12.98 1.88 3.29
C GLU A 147 12.03 2.96 3.81
N LYS A 148 11.09 2.54 4.66
CA LYS A 148 10.00 3.39 5.15
C LYS A 148 9.86 3.23 6.65
N PRO A 149 9.54 4.33 7.37
CA PRO A 149 9.53 4.34 8.83
C PRO A 149 8.44 3.43 9.41
N SER A 150 7.40 3.09 8.64
CA SER A 150 6.39 2.11 9.07
C SER A 150 6.21 1.00 8.06
N PHE A 151 5.89 -0.19 8.58
CA PHE A 151 5.67 -1.38 7.78
C PHE A 151 4.51 -1.26 6.77
N SER A 152 3.47 -0.52 7.14
CA SER A 152 2.32 -0.26 6.25
C SER A 152 2.57 0.94 5.32
N GLY A 153 3.56 1.78 5.62
CA GLY A 153 3.74 3.10 5.04
C GLY A 153 2.86 4.20 5.64
N TYR A 154 1.89 3.86 6.50
CA TYR A 154 1.02 4.81 7.20
C TYR A 154 1.39 5.00 8.67
N GLY A 155 0.84 6.05 9.30
CA GLY A 155 0.96 6.29 10.75
C GLY A 155 2.10 7.22 11.16
N ILE A 156 2.99 7.56 10.22
CA ILE A 156 4.08 8.53 10.41
C ILE A 156 3.78 9.76 9.56
N TYR A 157 3.84 10.95 10.17
CA TYR A 157 3.43 12.20 9.55
C TYR A 157 4.42 13.31 9.90
N GLU A 158 4.58 14.25 8.97
CA GLU A 158 5.27 15.51 9.25
C GLU A 158 4.33 16.47 9.97
N GLU A 159 4.75 16.98 11.12
CA GLU A 159 3.97 17.96 11.90
C GLU A 159 3.94 19.33 11.21
N PRO A 160 2.83 20.09 11.33
CA PRO A 160 2.75 21.44 10.77
C PRO A 160 3.80 22.34 11.44
N LYS A 161 4.49 23.14 10.64
CA LYS A 161 5.47 24.09 11.15
C LYS A 161 4.79 25.26 11.84
N LYS A 162 5.56 26.00 12.63
CA LYS A 162 5.09 27.24 13.25
C LYS A 162 4.55 28.20 12.18
N GLY A 163 3.25 28.51 12.28
CA GLY A 163 2.53 29.40 11.36
C GLY A 163 1.82 28.69 10.20
N GLU A 164 1.99 27.37 10.03
CA GLU A 164 1.20 26.58 9.09
C GLU A 164 -0.16 26.21 9.70
N PHE A 165 -1.16 25.98 8.85
CA PHE A 165 -2.47 25.53 9.30
C PHE A 165 -2.36 24.11 9.88
N ASN A 166 -2.83 23.91 11.10
CA ASN A 166 -2.82 22.60 11.75
C ASN A 166 -3.96 21.72 11.19
N GLN A 167 -3.71 21.17 10.00
CA GLN A 167 -4.66 20.29 9.31
C GLN A 167 -5.02 19.04 10.15
N PRO A 168 -4.06 18.34 10.81
CA PRO A 168 -4.40 17.21 11.68
C PRO A 168 -5.38 17.59 12.78
N GLU A 169 -5.13 18.67 13.52
CA GLU A 169 -6.02 19.12 14.60
C GLU A 169 -7.42 19.51 14.07
N ALA A 170 -7.49 20.19 12.94
CA ALA A 170 -8.76 20.55 12.31
C ALA A 170 -9.57 19.33 11.86
N CYS A 171 -8.92 18.31 11.30
CA CYS A 171 -9.56 17.06 10.89
C CYS A 171 -10.06 16.25 12.09
N LEU A 172 -9.27 16.16 13.16
CA LEU A 172 -9.65 15.45 14.39
C LEU A 172 -10.92 16.02 15.04
N LYS A 173 -11.12 17.34 14.97
CA LYS A 173 -12.35 18.01 15.43
C LYS A 173 -13.59 17.63 14.61
N GLN A 174 -13.43 17.19 13.36
CA GLN A 174 -14.54 16.82 12.49
C GLN A 174 -14.96 15.35 12.67
N SER A 175 -14.01 14.44 12.94
CA SER A 175 -14.31 13.03 13.14
C SER A 175 -13.19 12.29 13.86
N TRP A 176 -13.57 11.40 14.78
CA TRP A 176 -12.66 10.43 15.41
C TRP A 176 -11.95 9.53 14.39
N TYR A 177 -12.49 9.42 13.18
CA TYR A 177 -11.93 8.61 12.09
C TYR A 177 -10.46 8.92 11.79
N TYR A 178 -10.07 10.19 11.91
CA TYR A 178 -8.69 10.63 11.68
C TYR A 178 -7.71 10.16 12.76
N GLU A 179 -8.20 9.69 13.91
CA GLU A 179 -7.34 9.06 14.92
C GLU A 179 -6.89 7.65 14.55
N ILE A 180 -7.55 6.97 13.59
CA ILE A 180 -7.24 5.57 13.27
C ILE A 180 -5.78 5.42 12.81
N GLY A 181 -5.23 6.44 12.15
CA GLY A 181 -3.83 6.47 11.71
C GLY A 181 -2.82 6.27 12.85
N LYS A 182 -3.14 6.65 14.09
CA LYS A 182 -2.24 6.49 15.25
C LYS A 182 -1.96 5.01 15.56
N TYR A 183 -2.89 4.11 15.24
CA TYR A 183 -2.69 2.68 15.49
C TYR A 183 -1.74 2.05 14.47
N ALA A 184 -1.59 2.65 13.28
CA ALA A 184 -0.62 2.20 12.29
C ALA A 184 0.84 2.49 12.71
N LYS A 185 1.05 3.43 13.65
CA LYS A 185 2.35 3.76 14.23
C LYS A 185 2.89 2.68 15.19
N ALA A 186 2.06 1.76 15.68
CA ALA A 186 2.50 0.77 16.67
C ALA A 186 3.64 -0.16 16.21
N TYR A 187 3.88 -0.25 14.89
CA TYR A 187 4.95 -1.05 14.27
C TYR A 187 5.78 -0.19 13.32
N SER A 188 6.31 0.92 13.84
CA SER A 188 7.21 1.84 13.13
C SER A 188 8.55 1.98 13.84
N ASN A 189 9.60 2.26 13.08
CA ASN A 189 10.92 2.64 13.55
C ASN A 189 11.22 4.09 13.11
N GLU A 190 10.27 5.01 13.31
CA GLU A 190 10.34 6.41 12.83
C GLU A 190 11.63 7.12 13.27
N GLU A 191 12.13 6.79 14.45
CA GLU A 191 13.32 7.34 15.07
C GLU A 191 14.61 7.16 14.23
N ASP A 192 14.65 6.16 13.36
CA ASP A 192 15.78 5.81 12.48
C ASP A 192 15.79 6.63 11.19
N TYR A 193 14.73 7.41 10.93
CA TYR A 193 14.54 8.12 9.67
C TYR A 193 14.45 9.63 9.87
N SER A 194 14.75 10.38 8.82
CA SER A 194 14.43 11.81 8.72
C SER A 194 13.79 12.12 7.37
N PHE A 195 12.89 13.12 7.35
CA PHE A 195 12.16 13.47 6.14
C PHE A 195 13.07 14.07 5.06
N ASP A 196 13.06 13.46 3.87
CA ASP A 196 13.76 14.02 2.71
C ASP A 196 12.85 14.99 1.96
N LYS A 197 12.89 16.25 2.41
CA LYS A 197 12.17 17.35 1.77
C LYS A 197 12.56 17.54 0.30
N LYS A 198 13.83 17.32 -0.07
CA LYS A 198 14.33 17.63 -1.41
C LYS A 198 13.78 16.64 -2.44
N ARG A 199 13.86 15.34 -2.16
CA ARG A 199 13.29 14.28 -3.02
C ARG A 199 11.77 14.32 -3.03
N THR A 200 11.13 14.49 -1.88
CA THR A 200 9.66 14.58 -1.79
C THR A 200 9.11 15.76 -2.60
N ASN A 201 9.71 16.95 -2.47
CA ASN A 201 9.31 18.11 -3.27
C ASN A 201 9.48 17.88 -4.78
N TYR A 202 10.55 17.19 -5.18
CA TYR A 202 10.74 16.90 -6.60
C TYR A 202 9.68 15.93 -7.15
N LEU A 203 9.31 14.90 -6.39
CA LEU A 203 8.20 14.01 -6.74
C LEU A 203 6.89 14.80 -6.88
N MET A 204 6.58 15.68 -5.93
CA MET A 204 5.39 16.53 -6.00
C MET A 204 5.36 17.40 -7.27
N ILE A 205 6.50 17.99 -7.65
CA ILE A 205 6.61 18.78 -8.88
C ILE A 205 6.32 17.92 -10.12
N LEU A 206 6.82 16.68 -10.18
CA LEU A 206 6.53 15.77 -11.29
C LEU A 206 5.05 15.40 -11.35
N ILE A 207 4.42 15.12 -10.20
CA ILE A 207 2.98 14.81 -10.12
C ILE A 207 2.14 16.00 -10.61
N ILE A 208 2.45 17.22 -10.15
CA ILE A 208 1.70 18.43 -10.54
C ILE A 208 1.84 18.75 -12.03
N LYS A 209 2.98 18.40 -12.64
CA LYS A 209 3.23 18.61 -14.08
C LYS A 209 2.57 17.56 -14.97
N GLU A 210 2.18 16.42 -14.42
CA GLU A 210 1.57 15.33 -15.18
C GLU A 210 0.12 15.70 -15.56
N GLN A 211 -0.11 15.93 -16.85
CA GLN A 211 -1.38 16.49 -17.37
C GLN A 211 -2.61 15.62 -17.07
N SER A 212 -2.44 14.31 -16.92
CA SER A 212 -3.51 13.37 -16.60
C SER A 212 -3.96 13.44 -15.13
N ILE A 213 -3.17 14.08 -14.25
CA ILE A 213 -3.46 14.20 -12.83
C ILE A 213 -4.31 15.45 -12.59
N ARG A 214 -5.56 15.22 -12.16
CA ARG A 214 -6.52 16.31 -11.90
C ARG A 214 -6.33 16.98 -10.54
N SER A 215 -5.87 16.22 -9.54
CA SER A 215 -5.81 16.68 -8.15
C SER A 215 -4.72 15.95 -7.39
N PHE A 216 -4.14 16.65 -6.42
CA PHE A 216 -3.13 16.17 -5.49
C PHE A 216 -3.52 16.69 -4.10
N PHE A 217 -3.44 15.85 -3.07
CA PHE A 217 -3.87 16.14 -1.71
C PHE A 217 -2.76 15.75 -0.73
#